data_AF-A0A7S2L0M0-F1
#
_entry.id   AF-A0A7S2L0M0-F1
#
_cell.length_a   1.000
_cell.length_b   1.000
_cell.length_c   1.000
_cell.angle_alpha   90.00
_cell.angle_beta   90.00
_cell.angle_gamma   90.00
#
_symmetry.space_group_name_H-M   'P 1'
#
loop_
_entity.id
_entity.type
_entity.pdbx_description
1 polymer ?
#
loop_
_entity_poly.entity_id
_entity_poly.type
_entity_poly.pdbx_seq_one_letter_code
_entity_poly.pdbx_strand_id
1 'polypeptide(L)'
;RRAPAAFNAGAAWACGVQAAVLPLGVGAGDGAVLAHCGRFAQDNGGCGYVLKPPHLRDQAAGSSAPPSPVRLDLRILAARAVPGLCDAGAFGPVSIAASIWGATSDCARQAYHPVRP
;
A
#
# COMPACT_ATOMS: atom_id res chain seq x y z
N ARG A 1 15.58 -8.98 -6.75
CA ARG A 1 14.40 -8.88 -5.83
C ARG A 1 13.29 -9.73 -6.42
N ARG A 2 12.52 -10.48 -5.61
CA ARG A 2 11.32 -11.20 -6.08
C ARG A 2 10.17 -10.20 -6.24
N ALA A 3 9.41 -10.33 -7.33
CA ALA A 3 8.15 -9.61 -7.49
C ALA A 3 7.18 -10.02 -6.38
N PRO A 4 6.21 -9.16 -5.99
CA PRO A 4 5.13 -9.60 -5.13
C PRO A 4 4.43 -10.80 -5.78
N ALA A 5 4.08 -11.79 -4.96
CA ALA A 5 3.36 -12.98 -5.40
C ALA A 5 1.86 -12.67 -5.59
N ALA A 6 1.34 -11.65 -4.90
CA ALA A 6 0.01 -11.13 -5.13
C ALA A 6 0.02 -9.89 -6.06
N PHE A 7 -1.08 -9.68 -6.78
CA PHE A 7 -1.23 -8.52 -7.66
C PHE A 7 -1.69 -7.28 -6.88
N ASN A 8 -1.48 -6.09 -7.46
CA ASN A 8 -1.97 -4.83 -6.91
C ASN A 8 -3.51 -4.72 -7.06
N ALA A 9 -4.24 -4.98 -5.97
CA ALA A 9 -5.70 -4.83 -5.93
C ALA A 9 -6.18 -3.38 -6.09
N GLY A 10 -5.33 -2.41 -5.74
CA GLY A 10 -5.63 -0.98 -5.90
C GLY A 10 -5.93 -0.58 -7.34
N ALA A 11 -5.27 -1.21 -8.32
CA ALA A 11 -5.52 -0.96 -9.73
C ALA A 11 -6.93 -1.40 -10.16
N ALA A 12 -7.43 -2.51 -9.62
CA ALA A 12 -8.80 -2.96 -9.88
C ALA A 12 -9.83 -2.07 -9.18
N TRP A 13 -9.55 -1.65 -7.94
CA TRP A 13 -10.42 -0.75 -7.18
C TRP A 13 -10.54 0.63 -7.79
N ALA A 14 -9.49 1.14 -8.43
CA ALA A 14 -9.50 2.41 -9.16
C ALA A 14 -10.53 2.40 -10.31
N CYS A 15 -10.82 1.23 -10.88
CA CYS A 15 -11.85 1.04 -11.90
C CYS A 15 -13.22 0.66 -11.32
N GLY A 16 -13.38 0.70 -9.99
CA GLY A 16 -14.63 0.36 -9.32
C GLY A 16 -14.89 -1.14 -9.14
N VAL A 17 -13.91 -2.03 -9.32
CA VAL A 17 -14.07 -3.45 -8.97
C VAL A 17 -14.28 -3.58 -7.46
N GLN A 18 -15.31 -4.32 -7.03
CA GLN A 18 -15.55 -4.57 -5.59
C GLN A 18 -14.85 -5.81 -5.03
N ALA A 19 -14.65 -6.84 -5.86
CA ALA A 19 -14.12 -8.13 -5.44
C ALA A 19 -12.76 -8.39 -6.10
N ALA A 20 -11.69 -7.85 -5.51
CA ALA A 20 -10.31 -8.17 -5.88
C ALA A 20 -9.81 -9.26 -4.93
N VAL A 21 -9.73 -10.51 -5.41
CA VAL A 21 -9.41 -11.69 -4.59
C VAL A 21 -7.91 -11.91 -4.59
N LEU A 22 -7.26 -11.83 -3.42
CA LEU A 22 -5.84 -12.07 -3.25
C LEU A 22 -5.59 -13.35 -2.44
N PRO A 23 -4.53 -14.12 -2.75
CA PRO A 23 -4.06 -15.17 -1.85
C PRO A 23 -3.49 -14.50 -0.59
N LEU A 24 -4.11 -14.71 0.58
CA LEU A 24 -3.59 -14.15 1.84
C LEU A 24 -2.44 -14.99 2.44
N GLY A 25 -2.27 -16.22 1.95
CA GLY A 25 -1.24 -17.17 2.43
C GLY A 25 0.19 -16.90 1.93
N VAL A 26 0.42 -15.93 1.05
CA VAL A 26 1.76 -15.60 0.50
C VAL A 26 2.67 -14.85 1.49
N GLY A 27 2.22 -14.65 2.73
CA GLY A 27 3.03 -14.24 3.87
C GLY A 27 3.08 -12.73 4.12
N ALA A 28 3.41 -12.35 5.36
CA ALA A 28 3.41 -10.97 5.85
C ALA A 28 4.47 -10.04 5.20
N GLY A 29 5.27 -10.56 4.27
CA GLY A 29 6.27 -9.79 3.52
C GLY A 29 5.80 -9.31 2.14
N ASP A 30 4.62 -9.73 1.68
CA ASP A 30 4.09 -9.30 0.38
C ASP A 30 3.41 -7.93 0.48
N GLY A 31 3.97 -6.94 -0.21
CA GLY A 31 3.49 -5.56 -0.16
C GLY A 31 2.07 -5.36 -0.68
N ALA A 32 1.62 -6.18 -1.65
CA ALA A 32 0.26 -6.07 -2.19
C ALA A 32 -0.77 -6.61 -1.18
N VAL A 33 -0.44 -7.70 -0.48
CA VAL A 33 -1.27 -8.23 0.63
C VAL A 33 -1.32 -7.23 1.78
N LEU A 34 -0.19 -6.64 2.17
CA LEU A 34 -0.16 -5.61 3.23
C LEU A 34 -1.03 -4.40 2.88
N ALA A 35 -0.97 -3.92 1.62
CA ALA A 35 -1.82 -2.83 1.16
C ALA A 35 -3.31 -3.21 1.19
N HIS A 36 -3.65 -4.44 0.79
CA HIS A 36 -5.01 -4.95 0.85
C HIS A 36 -5.54 -5.02 2.29
N CYS A 37 -4.79 -5.64 3.20
CA CYS A 37 -5.16 -5.73 4.60
C CYS A 37 -5.27 -4.33 5.24
N GLY A 38 -4.33 -3.43 4.95
CA GLY A 38 -4.36 -2.06 5.45
C GLY A 38 -5.64 -1.30 5.05
N ARG A 39 -6.07 -1.45 3.79
CA ARG A 39 -7.30 -0.84 3.28
C ARG A 39 -8.53 -1.25 4.08
N PHE A 40 -8.68 -2.54 4.37
CA PHE A 40 -9.85 -3.06 5.06
C PHE A 40 -9.74 -3.02 6.59
N ALA A 41 -8.54 -2.93 7.17
CA ALA A 41 -8.35 -2.84 8.61
C ALA A 41 -8.63 -1.44 9.17
N GLN A 42 -8.31 -0.39 8.40
CA GLN A 42 -8.43 1.00 8.87
C GLN A 42 -9.82 1.60 8.63
N ASP A 43 -10.50 1.18 7.56
CA ASP A 43 -11.75 1.77 7.13
C ASP A 43 -12.97 0.97 7.62
N ASN A 44 -14.06 1.67 7.91
CA ASN A 44 -15.36 1.11 8.31
C ASN A 44 -15.26 0.05 9.43
N GLY A 45 -14.36 0.29 10.39
CA GLY A 45 -14.20 -0.56 11.58
C GLY A 45 -13.71 -1.98 11.29
N GLY A 46 -13.10 -2.25 10.13
CA GLY A 46 -12.55 -3.59 9.88
C GLY A 46 -13.55 -4.62 9.37
N CYS A 47 -14.80 -4.23 9.04
CA CYS A 47 -15.88 -5.18 8.76
C CYS A 47 -15.78 -5.90 7.41
N GLY A 48 -14.75 -5.59 6.59
CA GLY A 48 -14.56 -6.17 5.25
C GLY A 48 -15.28 -5.42 4.12
N TYR A 49 -16.02 -4.35 4.42
CA TYR A 49 -16.72 -3.54 3.42
C TYR A 49 -16.32 -2.07 3.56
N VAL A 50 -15.85 -1.46 2.47
CA VAL A 50 -15.49 -0.04 2.42
C VAL A 50 -16.28 0.63 1.31
N LEU A 51 -16.97 1.73 1.62
CA LEU A 51 -17.77 2.47 0.65
C LEU A 51 -16.87 3.05 -0.46
N LYS A 52 -17.26 2.87 -1.72
CA LYS A 52 -16.52 3.40 -2.87
C LYS A 52 -16.53 4.94 -2.89
N PRO A 53 -15.48 5.58 -3.42
CA PRO A 53 -15.47 7.03 -3.68
C PRO A 53 -16.69 7.48 -4.50
N PRO A 54 -17.19 8.72 -4.30
CA PRO A 54 -18.38 9.22 -5.00
C PRO A 54 -18.35 9.05 -6.52
N HIS A 55 -17.21 9.32 -7.16
CA HIS A 55 -17.03 9.24 -8.62
C HIS A 55 -17.14 7.81 -9.18
N LEU A 56 -17.13 6.78 -8.31
CA LEU A 56 -17.32 5.37 -8.68
C LEU A 56 -18.70 4.82 -8.28
N ARG A 57 -19.59 5.65 -7.72
CA ARG A 57 -20.92 5.22 -7.22
C ARG A 57 -22.08 5.62 -8.10
N ASP A 58 -22.02 6.79 -8.74
CA ASP A 58 -23.20 7.38 -9.39
C ASP A 58 -22.88 7.89 -10.80
N GLN A 59 -23.53 7.32 -11.80
CA GLN A 59 -23.44 7.79 -13.20
C GLN A 59 -24.53 8.81 -13.55
N ALA A 60 -25.61 8.89 -12.76
CA ALA A 60 -26.80 9.69 -13.07
C ALA A 60 -26.78 11.06 -12.38
N ALA A 61 -26.19 11.18 -11.20
CA ALA A 61 -26.01 12.45 -10.49
C ALA A 61 -24.69 13.10 -10.91
N GLY A 62 -24.67 13.79 -12.05
CA GLY A 62 -23.64 14.76 -12.47
C GLY A 62 -22.25 14.53 -11.85
N SER A 63 -21.58 13.47 -12.32
CA SER A 63 -20.19 13.07 -12.06
C SER A 63 -19.46 13.99 -11.05
N SER A 64 -19.33 13.55 -9.79
CA SER A 64 -18.30 14.14 -8.94
C SER A 64 -16.97 13.96 -9.66
N ALA A 65 -16.25 15.05 -9.91
CA ALA A 65 -14.98 15.01 -10.61
C ALA A 65 -14.01 14.03 -9.91
N PRO A 66 -13.12 13.37 -10.66
CA PRO A 66 -12.03 12.61 -10.04
C PRO A 66 -11.23 13.53 -9.11
N PRO A 67 -10.62 12.98 -8.04
CA PRO A 67 -9.83 13.77 -7.13
C PRO A 67 -8.68 14.46 -7.86
N SER A 68 -8.37 15.70 -7.49
CA SER A 68 -7.21 16.41 -8.00
C SER A 68 -5.90 15.76 -7.52
N PRO A 69 -4.83 15.76 -8.32
CA PRO A 69 -3.52 15.28 -7.87
C PRO A 69 -3.03 16.01 -6.62
N VAL A 70 -2.39 15.27 -5.71
CA VAL A 70 -1.79 15.79 -4.47
C VAL A 70 -0.32 15.42 -4.41
N ARG A 71 0.51 16.32 -3.89
CA ARG A 71 1.94 16.06 -3.63
C ARG A 71 2.12 15.50 -2.22
N LEU A 72 2.79 14.35 -2.12
CA LEU A 72 3.17 13.73 -0.85
C LEU A 72 4.69 13.80 -0.67
N ASP A 73 5.16 14.58 0.31
CA ASP A 73 6.56 14.59 0.73
C ASP A 73 6.73 13.75 2.01
N LEU A 74 7.46 12.63 1.92
CA LEU A 74 7.66 11.68 3.02
C LEU A 74 9.12 11.66 3.47
N ARG A 75 9.39 11.97 4.74
CA ARG A 75 10.74 11.97 5.33
C ARG A 75 10.85 10.91 6.43
N ILE A 76 11.73 9.94 6.24
CA ILE A 76 12.06 8.93 7.24
C ILE A 76 13.20 9.46 8.11
N LEU A 77 12.92 9.73 9.39
CA LEU A 77 13.88 10.33 10.32
C LEU A 77 14.70 9.28 11.07
N ALA A 78 14.04 8.24 11.58
CA ALA A 78 14.66 7.19 12.36
C ALA A 78 13.78 5.93 12.35
N ALA A 79 14.39 4.78 12.59
CA ALA A 79 13.71 3.53 12.90
C ALA A 79 14.28 2.98 14.21
N ARG A 80 13.42 2.65 15.17
CA ARG A 80 13.81 2.17 16.51
C ARG A 80 13.08 0.89 16.83
N ALA A 81 13.73 0.00 17.59
CA ALA A 81 13.15 -1.27 18.05
C ALA A 81 12.52 -2.11 16.91
N VAL A 82 13.11 -2.05 15.70
CA VAL A 82 12.63 -2.81 14.55
C VAL A 82 12.83 -4.30 14.83
N PRO A 83 11.75 -5.11 14.87
CA PRO A 83 11.87 -6.54 15.16
C PRO A 83 12.80 -7.26 14.17
N GLY A 84 13.66 -8.14 14.68
CA GLY A 84 14.63 -8.88 13.86
C GLY A 84 15.80 -8.05 13.34
N LEU A 85 15.86 -6.75 13.64
CA LEU A 85 16.97 -5.88 13.22
C LEU A 85 18.16 -5.90 14.19
N CYS A 86 17.94 -6.24 15.47
CA CYS A 86 18.98 -6.22 16.50
C CYS A 86 19.81 -7.52 16.55
N ASP A 87 19.26 -8.64 16.04
CA ASP A 87 19.98 -9.91 15.89
C ASP A 87 20.87 -9.93 14.61
N ALA A 88 20.99 -8.78 13.94
CA ALA A 88 21.51 -8.62 12.60
C ALA A 88 23.05 -8.59 12.49
N GLY A 89 23.76 -9.37 13.31
CA GLY A 89 25.17 -9.66 13.04
C GLY A 89 25.41 -10.32 11.67
N ALA A 90 24.35 -10.81 11.00
CA ALA A 90 24.41 -11.61 9.78
C ALA A 90 23.64 -11.06 8.54
N PHE A 91 22.89 -9.94 8.63
CA PHE A 91 21.85 -9.60 7.63
C PHE A 91 22.18 -8.49 6.61
N GLY A 92 23.43 -8.02 6.54
CA GLY A 92 23.83 -7.01 5.54
C GLY A 92 23.21 -5.62 5.79
N PRO A 93 23.32 -4.69 4.83
CA PRO A 93 22.91 -3.31 5.03
C PRO A 93 21.38 -3.18 5.19
N VAL A 94 20.97 -2.62 6.33
CA VAL A 94 19.57 -2.27 6.58
C VAL A 94 19.10 -1.23 5.57
N SER A 95 17.90 -1.40 5.04
CA SER A 95 17.25 -0.40 4.19
C SER A 95 15.77 -0.31 4.55
N ILE A 96 15.23 0.90 4.43
CA ILE A 96 13.79 1.18 4.60
C ILE A 96 13.24 1.44 3.21
N ALA A 97 12.02 0.99 2.92
CA ALA A 97 11.36 1.32 1.67
C ALA A 97 9.95 1.86 1.93
N ALA A 98 9.59 2.91 1.21
CA ALA A 98 8.22 3.41 1.12
C ALA A 98 7.65 3.03 -0.25
N SER A 99 6.41 2.56 -0.27
CA SER A 99 5.71 2.17 -1.50
C SER A 99 4.28 2.70 -1.49
N ILE A 100 3.88 3.31 -2.60
CA ILE A 100 2.52 3.78 -2.86
C ILE A 100 1.78 2.69 -3.65
N TRP A 101 0.58 2.33 -3.19
CA TRP A 101 -0.29 1.33 -3.81
C TRP A 101 -1.66 1.96 -4.06
N GLY A 102 -2.21 1.74 -5.25
CA GLY A 102 -3.44 2.38 -5.71
C GLY A 102 -3.62 2.19 -7.21
N ALA A 103 -4.08 3.24 -7.91
CA ALA A 103 -4.05 3.28 -9.36
C ALA A 103 -2.63 3.09 -9.89
N THR A 104 -2.49 2.40 -11.03
CA THR A 104 -1.17 2.05 -11.59
C THR A 104 -0.32 3.28 -11.89
N SER A 105 -0.94 4.40 -12.28
CA SER A 105 -0.27 5.68 -12.55
C SER A 105 0.42 6.28 -11.33
N ASP A 106 -0.07 5.96 -10.12
CA ASP A 106 0.37 6.58 -8.87
C ASP A 106 1.31 5.65 -8.09
N CYS A 107 1.45 4.39 -8.55
CA CYS A 107 2.29 3.40 -7.90
C CYS A 107 3.77 3.79 -8.00
N ALA A 108 4.42 3.91 -6.85
CA ALA A 108 5.82 4.26 -6.75
C ALA A 108 6.47 3.52 -5.59
N ARG A 109 7.78 3.30 -5.66
CA ARG A 109 8.55 2.73 -4.54
C ARG A 109 9.91 3.38 -4.46
N GLN A 110 10.28 3.82 -3.26
CA GLN A 110 11.58 4.42 -2.98
C GLN A 110 12.24 3.69 -1.80
N ALA A 111 13.52 3.39 -1.95
CA ALA A 111 14.33 2.80 -0.91
C ALA A 111 15.28 3.87 -0.33
N TYR A 112 15.52 3.76 0.98
CA TYR A 112 16.33 4.65 1.78
C TYR A 112 17.33 3.81 2.56
N HIS A 113 18.57 4.30 2.60
CA HIS A 113 19.64 3.69 3.38
C HIS A 113 19.89 4.56 4.60
N PRO A 114 20.06 3.96 5.79
CA PRO A 114 20.54 4.69 6.95
C PRO A 114 21.86 5.39 6.61
N VAL A 115 21.95 6.67 6.97
CA VAL A 115 23.24 7.36 6.95
C VAL A 115 24.11 6.67 7.98
N ARG A 116 25.28 6.15 7.58
CA ARG A 116 26.26 5.65 8.54
C ARG A 116 26.68 6.84 9.41
N PRO A 117 26.58 6.74 10.75
CA PRO A 117 27.15 7.76 11.62
C PRO A 117 28.67 7.83 11.42
#